data_AF-A0A968GMR2-F1
#
_entry.id   AF-A0A968GMR2-F1
#
_cell.length_a   1.000
_cell.length_b   1.000
_cell.length_c   1.000
_cell.angle_alpha   90.00
_cell.angle_beta   90.00
_cell.angle_gamma   90.00
#
_symmetry.space_group_name_H-M   'P 1'
#
loop_
_entity.id
_entity.type
_entity.pdbx_description
1 polymer ?
#
loop_
_entity_poly.entity_id
_entity_poly.type
_entity_poly.pdbx_seq_one_letter_code
_entity_poly.pdbx_strand_id
1 'polypeptide(L)'
;MTTLHLPARKPFNFTSVLNSHGWRQLAPFSYDETANILGYTLRLSNGRVGELMMCNDKDGVRVETDKLKKSEQNEVAEAVNWMFGLDMNFSRFYAASRHEPKLARAKKQALGRVLRSPTLFEDVIKTIFTTNTLWGATKNMTHKVVDEFGNLVTTEHHEHLTLTANNKAFT
;
A
#
# COMPACT_ATOMS: atom_id res chain seq x y z
N MET A 1 -0.13 -21.21 -2.74
CA MET A 1 -0.46 -19.81 -2.97
C MET A 1 -1.95 -19.60 -2.77
N THR A 2 -2.32 -18.43 -2.26
CA THR A 2 -3.69 -17.94 -2.13
C THR A 2 -3.83 -16.70 -3.02
N THR A 3 -4.94 -16.61 -3.75
CA THR A 3 -5.28 -15.45 -4.58
C THR A 3 -6.59 -14.85 -4.09
N LEU A 4 -6.61 -13.54 -3.84
CA LEU A 4 -7.78 -12.78 -3.43
C LEU A 4 -8.14 -11.76 -4.50
N HIS A 5 -9.43 -11.64 -4.80
CA HIS A 5 -9.98 -10.63 -5.71
C HIS A 5 -10.80 -9.63 -4.91
N LEU A 6 -10.33 -8.39 -4.80
CA LEU A 6 -10.91 -7.37 -3.94
C LEU A 6 -11.56 -6.28 -4.79
N PRO A 7 -12.90 -6.19 -4.82
CA PRO A 7 -13.60 -5.21 -5.64
C PRO A 7 -13.46 -3.80 -5.06
N ALA A 8 -13.37 -2.81 -5.96
CA ALA A 8 -13.32 -1.40 -5.62
C ALA A 8 -14.61 -0.68 -6.05
N ARG A 9 -15.04 0.29 -5.26
CA ARG A 9 -16.10 1.22 -5.66
C ARG A 9 -15.65 2.04 -6.86
N LYS A 10 -16.35 1.87 -7.98
CA LYS A 10 -16.03 2.53 -9.24
C LYS A 10 -16.34 4.05 -9.20
N PRO A 11 -15.64 4.88 -10.01
CA PRO A 11 -14.48 4.51 -10.83
C PRO A 11 -13.23 4.24 -9.96
N PHE A 12 -12.42 3.29 -10.41
CA PHE A 12 -11.15 2.88 -9.78
C PHE A 12 -10.11 2.62 -10.87
N ASN A 13 -8.87 3.05 -10.65
CA ASN A 13 -7.72 2.77 -11.50
C ASN A 13 -6.52 2.51 -10.60
N PHE A 14 -5.99 1.29 -10.64
CA PHE A 14 -4.88 0.84 -9.81
C PHE A 14 -3.65 1.75 -9.93
N THR A 15 -3.19 2.01 -11.16
CA THR A 15 -2.01 2.82 -11.44
C THR A 15 -2.18 4.27 -11.01
N SER A 16 -3.38 4.83 -11.11
CA SER A 16 -3.67 6.17 -10.58
C SER A 16 -3.55 6.24 -9.06
N VAL A 17 -3.92 5.19 -8.32
CA VAL A 17 -3.70 5.10 -6.86
C VAL A 17 -2.22 5.00 -6.56
N LEU A 18 -1.48 4.12 -7.25
CA LEU A 18 -0.04 3.95 -7.04
C LEU A 18 0.77 5.23 -7.28
N ASN A 19 0.37 6.01 -8.29
CA ASN A 19 1.04 7.25 -8.67
C ASN A 19 0.41 8.50 -8.02
N SER A 20 -0.43 8.32 -7.00
CA SER A 20 -1.02 9.45 -6.27
C SER A 20 0.03 10.29 -5.51
N HIS A 21 1.12 9.65 -5.09
CA HIS A 21 2.33 10.27 -4.51
C HIS A 21 3.49 9.23 -4.48
N GLY A 22 4.58 9.57 -3.79
CA GLY A 22 5.80 8.77 -3.76
C GLY A 22 5.79 7.49 -2.90
N TRP A 23 4.70 7.10 -2.22
CA TRP A 23 4.74 5.96 -1.27
C TRP A 23 5.19 4.64 -1.85
N ARG A 24 4.81 4.35 -3.09
CA ARG A 24 5.24 3.11 -3.75
C ARG A 24 6.77 2.96 -3.84
N GLN A 25 7.52 4.06 -3.66
CA GLN A 25 8.98 4.11 -3.72
C GLN A 25 9.64 4.04 -2.34
N LEU A 26 8.86 3.98 -1.26
CA LEU A 26 9.37 3.92 0.11
C LEU A 26 9.17 2.53 0.69
N ALA A 27 10.24 1.93 1.20
CA ALA A 27 10.17 0.68 1.95
C ALA A 27 9.07 0.72 3.04
N PRO A 28 8.40 -0.41 3.30
CA PRO A 28 8.64 -1.73 2.74
C PRO A 28 7.83 -2.02 1.47
N PHE A 29 7.30 -1.00 0.79
CA PHE A 29 6.80 -1.21 -0.57
C PHE A 29 7.94 -1.58 -1.51
N SER A 30 7.67 -2.53 -2.39
CA SER A 30 8.43 -2.76 -3.62
C SER A 30 7.49 -2.55 -4.81
N TYR A 31 8.03 -2.19 -5.96
CA TYR A 31 7.20 -1.99 -7.16
C TYR A 31 7.95 -2.41 -8.42
N ASP A 32 7.38 -3.36 -9.14
CA ASP A 32 7.81 -3.75 -10.47
C ASP A 32 7.05 -2.91 -11.51
N GLU A 33 7.75 -1.99 -12.17
CA GLU A 33 7.14 -1.10 -13.16
C GLU A 33 6.74 -1.84 -14.44
N THR A 34 7.44 -2.92 -14.79
CA THR A 34 7.19 -3.70 -16.01
C THR A 34 5.94 -4.56 -15.84
N ALA A 35 5.85 -5.25 -14.70
CA ALA A 35 4.69 -6.08 -14.37
C ALA A 35 3.50 -5.28 -13.81
N ASN A 36 3.72 -4.01 -13.41
CA ASN A 36 2.75 -3.17 -12.70
C ASN A 36 2.22 -3.87 -11.43
N ILE A 37 3.17 -4.39 -10.63
CA ILE A 37 2.92 -5.13 -9.38
C ILE A 37 3.50 -4.32 -8.21
N LEU A 38 2.65 -4.04 -7.22
CA LEU A 38 3.06 -3.49 -5.94
C LEU A 38 3.27 -4.63 -4.95
N GLY A 39 4.50 -4.80 -4.45
CA GLY A 39 4.83 -5.73 -3.38
C GLY A 39 4.76 -5.05 -2.01
N TYR A 40 4.38 -5.81 -0.99
CA TYR A 40 4.42 -5.35 0.40
C TYR A 40 4.53 -6.53 1.37
N THR A 41 5.36 -6.41 2.41
CA THR A 41 5.49 -7.41 3.47
C THR A 41 4.57 -7.10 4.64
N LEU A 42 3.52 -7.90 4.82
CA LEU A 42 2.51 -7.71 5.86
C LEU A 42 2.72 -8.70 7.03
N ARG A 43 2.76 -8.17 8.26
CA ARG A 43 2.65 -8.96 9.49
C ARG A 43 1.20 -9.02 9.94
N LEU A 44 0.67 -10.22 10.04
CA LEU A 44 -0.67 -10.52 10.53
C LEU A 44 -0.71 -10.52 12.07
N SER A 45 -1.92 -10.40 12.60
CA SER A 45 -2.25 -10.36 14.03
C SER A 45 -1.75 -11.58 14.80
N ASN A 46 -1.71 -12.75 14.15
CA ASN A 46 -1.17 -13.99 14.72
C ASN A 46 0.36 -14.08 14.69
N GLY A 47 1.05 -13.00 14.27
CA GLY A 47 2.49 -12.91 14.18
C GLY A 47 3.08 -13.47 12.88
N ARG A 48 2.28 -14.16 12.05
CA ARG A 48 2.71 -14.63 10.74
C ARG A 48 3.05 -13.43 9.85
N VAL A 49 4.12 -13.54 9.08
CA VAL A 49 4.48 -12.55 8.08
C VAL A 49 4.35 -13.17 6.69
N GLY A 50 3.88 -12.41 5.72
CA GLY A 50 3.74 -12.84 4.34
C GLY A 50 3.95 -11.69 3.35
N GLU A 51 4.51 -12.01 2.19
CA GLU A 51 4.60 -11.07 1.08
C GLU A 51 3.29 -11.04 0.30
N LEU A 52 2.84 -9.83 -0.03
CA LEU A 52 1.67 -9.56 -0.84
C LEU A 52 2.11 -9.01 -2.18
N MET A 53 1.74 -9.67 -3.27
CA MET A 53 1.88 -9.16 -4.64
C MET A 53 0.52 -8.63 -5.10
N MET A 54 0.41 -7.32 -5.26
CA MET A 54 -0.84 -6.63 -5.58
C MET A 54 -0.79 -6.07 -6.99
N CYS A 55 -1.83 -6.31 -7.79
CA CYS A 55 -1.92 -5.81 -9.15
C CYS A 55 -3.35 -5.45 -9.54
N ASN A 56 -3.50 -4.78 -10.68
CA ASN A 56 -4.81 -4.42 -11.20
C ASN A 56 -5.66 -5.66 -11.52
N ASP A 57 -6.93 -5.60 -11.11
CA ASP A 57 -7.96 -6.54 -11.51
C ASP A 57 -9.09 -5.82 -12.27
N LYS A 58 -9.96 -6.58 -12.95
CA LYS A 58 -11.11 -6.02 -13.69
C LYS A 58 -11.96 -5.10 -12.81
N ASP A 59 -12.22 -5.52 -11.57
CA ASP A 59 -13.11 -4.82 -10.66
C ASP A 59 -12.43 -4.20 -9.43
N GLY A 60 -11.11 -4.28 -9.32
CA GLY A 60 -10.36 -3.69 -8.20
C GLY A 60 -8.91 -4.16 -8.16
N VAL A 61 -8.53 -4.85 -7.09
CA VAL A 61 -7.16 -5.31 -6.84
C VAL A 61 -7.14 -6.84 -6.71
N ARG A 62 -6.20 -7.48 -7.40
CA ARG A 62 -5.86 -8.90 -7.18
C ARG A 62 -4.64 -8.96 -6.28
N VAL A 63 -4.70 -9.83 -5.28
CA VAL A 63 -3.62 -10.07 -4.32
C VAL A 63 -3.19 -11.53 -4.43
N GLU A 64 -1.90 -11.75 -4.64
CA GLU A 64 -1.27 -13.07 -4.65
C GLU A 64 -0.29 -13.16 -3.47
N THR A 65 -0.36 -14.28 -2.74
CA THR A 65 0.45 -14.51 -1.53
C THR A 65 0.54 -16.00 -1.22
N ASP A 66 1.25 -16.36 -0.15
CA ASP A 66 1.34 -17.73 0.36
C ASP A 66 0.00 -18.31 0.78
N LYS A 67 -0.04 -19.61 1.08
CA LYS A 67 -1.28 -20.26 1.55
C LYS A 67 -1.76 -19.63 2.86
N LEU A 68 -2.94 -19.03 2.87
CA LEU A 68 -3.55 -18.41 4.04
C LEU A 68 -4.79 -19.18 4.52
N LYS A 69 -4.97 -19.25 5.84
CA LYS A 69 -6.23 -19.65 6.49
C LYS A 69 -7.30 -18.58 6.26
N LYS A 70 -8.57 -18.92 6.46
CA LYS A 70 -9.68 -17.98 6.18
C LYS A 70 -9.60 -16.69 6.99
N SER A 71 -9.22 -16.76 8.27
CA SER A 71 -9.03 -15.56 9.11
C SER A 71 -7.90 -14.66 8.59
N GLU A 72 -6.78 -15.26 8.18
CA GLU A 72 -5.63 -14.54 7.61
C GLU A 72 -6.00 -13.88 6.26
N GLN A 73 -6.80 -14.56 5.43
CA GLN A 73 -7.32 -13.97 4.19
C GLN A 73 -8.18 -12.73 4.44
N ASN A 74 -9.01 -12.75 5.49
CA ASN A 74 -9.84 -11.60 5.85
C ASN A 74 -8.96 -10.42 6.30
N GLU A 75 -7.95 -10.68 7.12
CA GLU A 75 -7.00 -9.64 7.57
C GLU A 75 -6.22 -9.02 6.39
N VAL A 76 -5.75 -9.85 5.44
CA VAL A 76 -5.12 -9.34 4.20
C VAL A 76 -6.12 -8.51 3.38
N ALA A 77 -7.36 -8.97 3.24
CA ALA A 77 -8.38 -8.23 2.50
C ALA A 77 -8.69 -6.88 3.13
N GLU A 78 -8.77 -6.80 4.46
CA GLU A 78 -8.97 -5.57 5.22
C GLU A 78 -7.78 -4.62 5.05
N ALA A 79 -6.56 -5.12 5.17
CA ALA A 79 -5.34 -4.33 4.97
C ALA A 79 -5.28 -3.74 3.55
N VAL A 80 -5.56 -4.54 2.51
CA VAL A 80 -5.52 -4.06 1.12
C VAL A 80 -6.71 -3.13 0.81
N ASN A 81 -7.90 -3.39 1.37
CA ASN A 81 -9.02 -2.45 1.30
C ASN A 81 -8.65 -1.09 1.89
N TRP A 82 -7.97 -1.08 3.04
CA TRP A 82 -7.43 0.13 3.65
C TRP A 82 -6.37 0.77 2.74
N MET A 83 -5.31 0.07 2.36
CA MET A 83 -4.19 0.63 1.58
C MET A 83 -4.66 1.35 0.32
N PHE A 84 -5.64 0.79 -0.40
CA PHE A 84 -6.15 1.35 -1.65
C PHE A 84 -7.44 2.18 -1.50
N GLY A 85 -8.09 2.16 -0.33
CA GLY A 85 -9.40 2.79 -0.12
C GLY A 85 -10.46 2.24 -1.07
N LEU A 86 -10.55 0.91 -1.19
CA LEU A 86 -11.40 0.24 -2.18
C LEU A 86 -12.90 0.51 -1.92
N ASP A 87 -13.31 0.65 -0.68
CA ASP A 87 -14.69 0.95 -0.25
C ASP A 87 -15.08 2.45 -0.30
N MET A 88 -14.12 3.35 -0.53
CA MET A 88 -14.35 4.79 -0.45
C MET A 88 -15.25 5.29 -1.58
N ASN A 89 -16.22 6.14 -1.21
CA ASN A 89 -17.14 6.75 -2.16
C ASN A 89 -16.67 8.17 -2.56
N PHE A 90 -16.18 8.29 -3.80
CA PHE A 90 -15.72 9.56 -4.37
C PHE A 90 -16.81 10.32 -5.15
N SER A 91 -18.09 9.92 -5.06
CA SER A 91 -19.18 10.57 -5.83
C SER A 91 -19.27 12.08 -5.57
N ARG A 92 -19.13 12.52 -4.31
CA ARG A 92 -19.15 13.95 -3.93
C ARG A 92 -17.93 14.69 -4.46
N PHE A 93 -16.74 14.08 -4.37
CA PHE A 93 -15.52 14.64 -4.95
C PHE A 93 -15.66 14.82 -6.47
N TYR A 94 -16.15 13.81 -7.19
CA TYR A 94 -16.37 13.90 -8.63
C TYR A 94 -17.52 14.83 -9.02
N ALA A 95 -18.45 15.13 -8.10
CA ALA A 95 -19.46 16.16 -8.31
C ALA A 95 -18.82 17.55 -8.27
N ALA A 96 -18.04 17.83 -7.22
CA ALA A 96 -17.33 19.10 -7.07
C ALA A 96 -16.29 19.30 -8.18
N SER A 97 -15.52 18.27 -8.54
CA SER A 97 -14.42 18.37 -9.51
C SER A 97 -14.86 18.77 -10.92
N ARG A 98 -16.14 18.57 -11.29
CA ARG A 98 -16.67 19.00 -12.59
C ARG A 98 -16.74 20.51 -12.74
N HIS A 99 -16.81 21.23 -11.63
CA HIS A 99 -16.89 22.69 -11.61
C HIS A 99 -15.51 23.35 -11.56
N GLU A 100 -14.44 22.58 -11.41
CA GLU A 100 -13.05 23.05 -11.43
C GLU A 100 -12.36 22.56 -12.71
N PRO A 101 -12.05 23.45 -13.68
CA PRO A 101 -11.44 23.06 -14.95
C PRO A 101 -10.16 22.23 -14.79
N LYS A 102 -9.33 22.51 -13.77
CA LYS A 102 -8.10 21.75 -13.50
C LYS A 102 -8.38 20.29 -13.09
N LEU A 103 -9.56 20.00 -12.55
CA LEU A 103 -9.96 18.69 -12.06
C LEU A 103 -11.06 18.02 -12.90
N ALA A 104 -11.43 18.61 -14.04
CA ALA A 104 -12.51 18.11 -14.90
C ALA A 104 -12.28 16.65 -15.37
N ARG A 105 -11.02 16.20 -15.46
CA ARG A 105 -10.65 14.83 -15.87
C ARG A 105 -10.63 13.83 -14.72
N ALA A 106 -10.79 14.25 -13.46
CA ALA A 106 -10.59 13.42 -12.28
C ALA A 106 -11.48 12.16 -12.29
N LYS A 107 -12.77 12.29 -12.62
CA LYS A 107 -13.68 11.13 -12.70
C LYS A 107 -13.30 10.16 -13.83
N LYS A 108 -12.97 10.70 -15.01
CA LYS A 108 -12.60 9.90 -16.20
C LYS A 108 -11.32 9.08 -15.96
N GLN A 109 -10.38 9.65 -15.22
CA GLN A 109 -9.11 9.02 -14.87
C GLN A 109 -9.13 8.31 -13.51
N ALA A 110 -10.29 8.25 -12.83
CA ALA A 110 -10.43 7.68 -11.49
C ALA A 110 -9.43 8.23 -10.44
N LEU A 111 -9.12 9.53 -10.51
CA LEU A 111 -8.22 10.22 -9.57
C LEU A 111 -8.90 10.44 -8.20
N GLY A 112 -8.10 10.79 -7.19
CA GLY A 112 -8.54 11.23 -5.87
C GLY A 112 -8.22 10.25 -4.74
N ARG A 113 -8.07 8.97 -5.04
CA ARG A 113 -7.56 7.98 -4.07
C ARG A 113 -6.06 8.15 -3.87
N VAL A 114 -5.63 7.94 -2.63
CA VAL A 114 -4.25 8.05 -2.18
C VAL A 114 -3.82 6.69 -1.66
N LEU A 115 -2.65 6.22 -2.09
CA LEU A 115 -2.07 4.97 -1.60
C LEU A 115 -1.64 5.16 -0.14
N ARG A 116 -2.08 4.28 0.75
CA ARG A 116 -1.67 4.28 2.16
C ARG A 116 -0.77 3.09 2.45
N SER A 117 0.08 3.23 3.45
CA SER A 117 0.64 2.08 4.15
C SER A 117 -0.48 1.31 4.88
N PRO A 118 -0.27 0.04 5.26
CA PRO A 118 -1.29 -0.74 5.97
C PRO A 118 -1.62 -0.17 7.36
N THR A 119 -0.79 0.72 7.91
CA THR A 119 -1.02 1.34 9.23
C THR A 119 -0.80 2.85 9.20
N LEU A 120 -1.56 3.57 10.04
CA LEU A 120 -1.35 5.00 10.26
C LEU A 120 0.04 5.30 10.84
N PHE A 121 0.57 4.42 11.70
CA PHE A 121 1.90 4.59 12.28
C PHE A 121 2.96 4.71 11.19
N GLU A 122 2.97 3.79 10.24
CA GLU A 122 3.94 3.82 9.14
C GLU A 122 3.76 5.07 8.26
N ASP A 123 2.51 5.45 7.96
CA ASP A 123 2.22 6.68 7.21
C ASP A 123 2.78 7.93 7.94
N VAL A 124 2.65 7.99 9.27
CA VAL A 124 3.18 9.10 10.10
C VAL A 124 4.71 9.12 10.08
N ILE A 125 5.37 7.98 10.30
CA ILE A 125 6.83 7.90 10.30
C ILE A 125 7.39 8.33 8.94
N LYS A 126 6.86 7.78 7.86
CA LYS A 126 7.30 8.16 6.53
C LYS A 126 7.00 9.63 6.23
N THR A 127 5.89 10.19 6.73
CA THR A 127 5.57 11.62 6.61
C THR A 127 6.63 12.49 7.30
N ILE A 128 7.03 12.13 8.52
CA ILE A 128 8.12 12.81 9.24
C ILE A 128 9.40 12.82 8.39
N PHE A 129 9.74 11.69 7.75
CA PHE A 129 10.91 11.58 6.87
C PHE A 129 10.83 12.42 5.59
N THR A 130 9.68 13.02 5.27
CA THR A 130 9.56 13.96 4.15
C THR A 130 9.86 15.41 4.53
N THR A 131 9.97 15.73 5.82
CA THR A 131 10.09 17.11 6.29
C THR A 131 11.48 17.68 6.06
N ASN A 132 11.56 18.85 5.42
CA ASN A 132 12.79 19.64 5.20
C ASN A 132 13.97 18.85 4.61
N THR A 133 13.68 17.89 3.72
CA THR A 133 14.70 17.02 3.15
C THR A 133 14.41 16.67 1.70
N LEU A 134 15.41 16.16 0.99
CA LEU A 134 15.27 15.73 -0.39
C LEU A 134 14.66 14.32 -0.45
N TRP A 135 13.96 14.01 -1.55
CA TRP A 135 13.33 12.70 -1.73
C TRP A 135 14.31 11.52 -1.62
N GLY A 136 15.54 11.68 -2.11
CA GLY A 136 16.59 10.68 -1.94
C GLY A 136 16.92 10.41 -0.46
N ALA A 137 16.92 11.44 0.39
CA ALA A 137 17.12 11.30 1.82
C ALA A 137 15.90 10.68 2.52
N THR A 138 14.68 11.03 2.11
CA THR A 138 13.45 10.35 2.57
C THR A 138 13.51 8.84 2.32
N LYS A 139 13.88 8.43 1.09
CA LYS A 139 14.07 7.02 0.75
C LYS A 139 15.11 6.37 1.65
N ASN A 140 16.28 6.98 1.81
CA ASN A 140 17.36 6.44 2.62
C ASN A 140 16.98 6.30 4.11
N MET A 141 16.31 7.29 4.70
CA MET A 141 15.84 7.20 6.09
C MET A 141 14.81 6.10 6.26
N THR A 142 13.86 5.99 5.32
CA THR A 142 12.83 4.94 5.37
C THR A 142 13.45 3.56 5.26
N HIS A 143 14.37 3.35 4.30
CA HIS A 143 15.11 2.11 4.16
C HIS A 143 15.86 1.76 5.45
N LYS A 144 16.66 2.67 6.00
CA LYS A 144 17.42 2.42 7.24
C LYS A 144 16.53 2.03 8.42
N VAL A 145 15.37 2.69 8.59
CA VAL A 145 14.47 2.34 9.69
C VAL A 145 13.82 0.98 9.49
N VAL A 146 13.48 0.63 8.25
CA VAL A 146 13.00 -0.71 7.92
C VAL A 146 14.10 -1.75 8.13
N ASP A 147 15.33 -1.47 7.71
CA ASP A 147 16.50 -2.36 7.81
C ASP A 147 16.90 -2.64 9.28
N GLU A 148 16.97 -1.59 10.10
CA GLU A 148 17.42 -1.69 11.49
C GLU A 148 16.33 -2.16 12.45
N PHE A 149 15.07 -1.76 12.20
CA PHE A 149 13.98 -1.96 13.15
C PHE A 149 12.84 -2.80 12.62
N GLY A 150 12.83 -3.17 11.33
CA GLY A 150 11.82 -4.05 10.79
C GLY A 150 11.90 -5.45 11.39
N ASN A 151 10.78 -6.18 11.38
CA ASN A 151 10.81 -7.58 11.78
C ASN A 151 11.38 -8.42 10.63
N LEU A 152 12.50 -9.11 10.87
CA LEU A 152 13.14 -10.01 9.91
C LEU A 152 12.16 -11.07 9.40
N VAL A 153 12.12 -11.22 8.08
CA VAL A 153 11.48 -12.32 7.39
C VAL A 153 12.56 -13.19 6.78
N THR A 154 12.62 -14.45 7.15
CA THR A 154 13.25 -15.50 6.36
C THR A 154 12.16 -16.18 5.52
N THR A 155 12.05 -15.83 4.24
CA THR A 155 11.45 -16.75 3.25
C THR A 155 12.58 -17.54 2.59
N GLU A 156 12.28 -18.71 2.00
CA GLU A 156 13.28 -19.62 1.42
C GLU A 156 14.18 -18.97 0.34
N HIS A 157 13.87 -17.75 -0.13
CA HIS A 157 14.58 -17.08 -1.21
C HIS A 157 14.94 -15.59 -1.02
N HIS A 158 14.36 -14.82 -0.08
CA HIS A 158 14.70 -13.39 0.13
C HIS A 158 14.42 -12.88 1.57
N GLU A 159 15.17 -11.87 2.03
CA GLU A 159 14.94 -11.19 3.31
C GLU A 159 14.09 -9.92 3.08
N HIS A 160 12.97 -9.81 3.79
CA HIS A 160 12.10 -8.63 3.74
C HIS A 160 11.72 -8.17 5.15
N LEU A 161 11.43 -6.88 5.30
CA LEU A 161 11.26 -6.24 6.61
C LEU A 161 9.98 -5.39 6.61
N THR A 162 9.28 -5.35 7.74
CA THR A 162 8.04 -4.58 7.88
C THR A 162 8.10 -3.66 9.10
N LEU A 163 7.63 -2.42 8.95
CA LEU A 163 7.65 -1.40 9.99
C LEU A 163 6.33 -1.40 10.77
N THR A 164 6.37 -1.75 12.05
CA THR A 164 5.18 -1.74 12.91
C THR A 164 5.47 -1.05 14.24
N ALA A 165 4.44 -0.45 14.85
CA ALA A 165 4.58 0.26 16.14
C ALA A 165 5.08 -0.63 17.29
N ASN A 166 4.88 -1.95 17.19
CA ASN A 166 5.28 -2.93 18.21
C ASN A 166 6.72 -3.46 18.04
N ASN A 167 7.53 -2.84 17.17
CA ASN A 167 8.94 -3.20 17.06
C ASN A 167 9.68 -2.72 18.32
N LYS A 168 10.56 -3.56 18.89
CA LYS A 168 11.21 -3.35 20.21
C LYS A 168 11.91 -1.99 20.40
N ALA A 169 12.19 -1.26 19.32
CA ALA A 169 12.80 0.07 19.36
C ALA A 169 11.81 1.22 19.61
N PHE A 170 10.50 0.96 19.48
CA PHE A 170 9.44 1.96 19.65
C PHE A 170 8.57 1.73 20.91
N THR A 171 8.95 0.76 21.75
CA THR A 171 8.34 0.42 23.05
C THR A 171 9.33 0.66 24.18
#